data_AF-A0A9X3EA88-F1
#
_entry.id   AF-A0A9X3EA88-F1
#
_cell.length_a   1.000
_cell.length_b   1.000
_cell.length_c   1.000
_cell.angle_alpha   90.00
_cell.angle_beta   90.00
_cell.angle_gamma   90.00
#
_symmetry.space_group_name_H-M   'P 1'
#
loop_
_entity.id
_entity.type
_entity.pdbx_description
1 polymer ?
#
loop_
_entity_poly.entity_id
_entity_poly.type
_entity_poly.pdbx_seq_one_letter_code
_entity_poly.pdbx_strand_id
1 'polypeptide(L)' 'MFETITREYQYLYFYVDGNKKIPIVSGATRDLSLVVFPHKGLVEKMVDDFDIKTDLFVWIDGTEFMIKTCVDDD' A
#
# COMPACT_ATOMS: atom_id res chain seq x y z
N MET A 1 -8.69 -7.35 32.47
CA MET A 1 -8.85 -8.19 31.27
C MET A 1 -8.86 -7.23 30.10
N PHE A 2 -7.73 -7.05 29.42
CA PHE A 2 -7.67 -6.22 28.21
C PHE A 2 -8.05 -7.13 27.05
N GLU A 3 -9.26 -6.96 26.52
CA GLU A 3 -9.60 -7.51 25.22
C GLU A 3 -8.75 -6.78 24.19
N THR A 4 -7.72 -7.45 23.68
CA THR A 4 -6.98 -6.99 22.52
C THR A 4 -7.93 -7.05 21.33
N ILE A 5 -8.52 -5.91 20.97
CA ILE A 5 -9.38 -5.79 19.79
C ILE A 5 -8.57 -6.28 18.59
N THR A 6 -8.92 -7.46 18.10
CA THR A 6 -8.31 -8.07 16.92
C THR A 6 -8.95 -7.44 15.70
N ARG A 7 -8.64 -6.15 15.46
CA ARG A 7 -9.19 -5.43 14.32
C ARG A 7 -8.33 -5.72 13.11
N GLU A 8 -8.93 -6.34 12.12
CA GLU A 8 -8.33 -6.55 10.81
C GLU A 8 -8.68 -5.33 9.94
N TYR A 9 -7.67 -4.66 9.43
CA TYR A 9 -7.79 -3.48 8.57
C TYR A 9 -7.76 -3.93 7.12
N GLN A 10 -8.82 -3.66 6.39
CA GLN A 10 -8.83 -3.83 4.95
C GLN A 10 -7.98 -2.75 4.31
N TYR A 11 -7.14 -3.17 3.37
CA TYR A 11 -6.30 -2.28 2.59
C TYR A 11 -6.44 -2.56 1.10
N LEU A 12 -6.21 -1.52 0.29
CA LEU A 12 -6.17 -1.60 -1.16
C LEU A 12 -4.99 -0.80 -1.68
N TYR A 13 -4.05 -1.47 -2.34
CA TYR A 13 -3.03 -0.81 -3.13
C TYR A 13 -3.60 -0.46 -4.50
N PHE A 14 -3.34 0.76 -4.95
CA PHE A 14 -3.77 1.26 -6.24
C PHE A 14 -2.78 2.29 -6.77
N TYR A 15 -2.76 2.50 -8.08
CA TYR A 15 -1.98 3.57 -8.72
C TYR A 15 -2.91 4.50 -9.50
N VAL A 16 -2.41 5.70 -9.82
CA VAL A 16 -3.20 6.71 -10.53
C VAL A 16 -2.67 6.89 -11.95
N ASP A 17 -3.37 6.33 -12.93
CA ASP A 17 -3.08 6.54 -14.35
C ASP A 17 -4.02 7.62 -14.91
N GLY A 18 -3.45 8.79 -15.20
CA GLY A 18 -4.20 9.99 -15.57
C GLY A 18 -5.19 10.40 -14.48
N ASN A 19 -6.49 10.24 -14.73
CA ASN A 19 -7.57 10.59 -13.80
C ASN A 19 -8.34 9.36 -13.27
N LYS A 20 -7.74 8.17 -13.38
CA LYS A 20 -8.32 6.90 -12.94
C LYS A 20 -7.45 6.26 -11.86
N LYS A 21 -8.10 5.84 -10.76
CA LYS A 21 -7.48 4.99 -9.73
C LYS A 21 -7.60 3.53 -10.16
N ILE A 22 -6.49 2.86 -10.36
CA ILE A 22 -6.43 1.47 -10.81
C ILE A 22 -6.03 0.59 -9.62
N PRO A 23 -6.93 -0.27 -9.13
CA PRO A 23 -6.62 -1.18 -8.04
C PRO A 23 -5.66 -2.28 -8.49
N ILE A 24 -4.71 -2.62 -7.64
CA ILE A 24 -3.67 -3.64 -7.89
C ILE A 24 -3.94 -4.85 -7.01
N VAL A 25 -3.91 -4.65 -5.70
CA VAL A 25 -4.04 -5.71 -4.71
C VAL A 25 -4.81 -5.20 -3.50
N SER A 26 -5.85 -5.94 -3.13
CA SER A 26 -6.59 -5.75 -1.89
C SER A 26 -6.24 -6.85 -0.91
N GLY A 27 -6.20 -6.51 0.37
CA GLY A 27 -6.00 -7.49 1.42
C GLY A 27 -6.52 -7.00 2.75
N ALA A 28 -6.25 -7.76 3.78
CA ALA A 28 -6.60 -7.40 5.14
C ALA A 28 -5.38 -7.68 6.03
N THR A 29 -5.02 -6.72 6.88
CA THR A 29 -3.86 -6.81 7.75
C THR A 29 -4.24 -6.53 9.19
N ARG A 30 -3.50 -7.13 10.12
CA ARG A 30 -3.53 -6.73 11.53
C ARG A 30 -2.38 -5.77 11.85
N ASP A 31 -1.40 -5.68 10.97
CA ASP A 31 -0.23 -4.81 11.09
C ASP A 31 -0.31 -3.70 10.04
N LEU A 32 -0.69 -2.50 10.49
CA LEU A 32 -0.80 -1.31 9.66
C LEU A 32 0.58 -0.83 9.18
N SER A 33 1.61 -0.98 10.02
CA SER A 33 2.96 -0.50 9.74
C SER A 33 3.53 -1.14 8.48
N LEU A 34 3.39 -2.47 8.34
CA LEU A 34 3.86 -3.22 7.18
C LEU A 34 3.10 -2.88 5.89
N VAL A 35 1.83 -2.45 6.00
CA VAL A 35 1.01 -2.10 4.84
C VAL A 35 1.17 -0.65 4.41
N VAL A 36 1.36 0.28 5.36
CA VAL A 36 1.67 1.68 5.04
C VAL A 36 3.11 1.82 4.56
N PHE A 37 4.02 1.00 5.09
CA PHE A 37 5.45 0.99 4.74
C PHE A 37 5.88 -0.42 4.28
N PRO A 38 5.38 -0.88 3.12
CA PRO A 38 5.84 -2.14 2.55
C PRO A 38 7.35 -2.09 2.29
N HIS A 39 8.01 -3.24 2.44
CA HIS A 39 9.42 -3.38 2.06
C HIS A 39 9.64 -2.91 0.61
N LYS A 40 10.74 -2.18 0.38
CA LYS A 40 11.11 -1.63 -0.94
C LYS A 40 11.00 -2.67 -2.07
N GLY A 41 11.52 -3.88 -1.86
CA GLY A 41 11.46 -4.95 -2.86
C GLY A 41 10.04 -5.44 -3.19
N LEU A 42 9.07 -5.31 -2.27
CA LEU A 42 7.66 -5.59 -2.56
C LEU A 42 7.07 -4.50 -3.46
N VAL A 43 7.37 -3.23 -3.17
CA VAL A 43 6.92 -2.09 -3.96
C VAL A 43 7.51 -2.13 -5.37
N GLU A 44 8.83 -2.34 -5.49
CA GLU A 44 9.52 -2.45 -6.78
C GLU A 44 8.93 -3.60 -7.62
N LYS A 45 8.66 -4.75 -7.00
CA LYS A 45 8.01 -5.87 -7.68
C LYS A 45 6.60 -5.52 -8.16
N MET A 46 5.80 -4.82 -7.36
CA MET A 46 4.45 -4.39 -7.80
C MET A 46 4.52 -3.35 -8.92
N VAL A 47 5.49 -2.45 -8.86
CA VAL A 47 5.71 -1.44 -9.90
C VAL A 47 6.11 -2.10 -11.22
N ASP A 48 7.01 -3.07 -11.18
CA ASP A 48 7.45 -3.83 -12.36
C ASP A 48 6.36 -4.73 -12.94
N ASP A 49 5.71 -5.56 -12.09
CA ASP A 49 4.71 -6.55 -12.52
C ASP A 49 3.47 -5.90 -13.18
N PHE A 50 3.10 -4.70 -12.71
CA PHE A 50 1.94 -3.95 -13.21
C PHE A 50 2.32 -2.79 -14.16
N ASP A 51 3.59 -2.66 -14.57
CA ASP A 51 4.12 -1.56 -15.41
C ASP A 51 3.67 -0.17 -14.91
N ILE A 52 3.76 0.06 -13.60
CA ILE A 52 3.27 1.28 -12.95
C ILE A 52 4.26 2.42 -13.20
N LYS A 53 3.82 3.48 -13.89
CA LYS A 53 4.67 4.64 -14.25
C LYS A 53 4.39 5.89 -13.42
N THR A 54 3.65 5.73 -12.34
CA THR A 54 3.07 6.80 -11.54
C THR A 54 3.18 6.46 -10.05
N ASP A 55 2.73 7.36 -9.19
CA ASP A 55 2.73 7.15 -7.75
C ASP A 55 1.82 5.98 -7.34
N LEU A 56 2.34 5.15 -6.44
CA LEU A 56 1.61 4.08 -5.78
C LEU A 56 0.95 4.61 -4.51
N PHE A 57 -0.27 4.17 -4.25
CA PHE A 57 -1.05 4.55 -3.08
C PHE A 57 -1.59 3.31 -2.38
N VAL A 58 -1.86 3.44 -1.09
CA VAL A 58 -2.60 2.46 -0.31
C VAL A 58 -3.76 3.14 0.40
N TRP A 59 -4.94 2.58 0.26
CA TRP A 59 -6.14 2.99 0.97
C TRP A 59 -6.39 2.02 2.12
N ILE A 60 -6.53 2.54 3.35
CA ILE A 60 -6.75 1.73 4.55
C ILE A 60 -7.79 2.42 5.43
N ASP A 61 -8.87 1.72 5.76
CA ASP A 61 -9.94 2.19 6.66
C ASP A 61 -10.43 3.63 6.33
N GLY A 62 -10.60 3.95 5.04
CA GLY A 62 -11.05 5.28 4.61
C GLY A 62 -9.94 6.31 4.41
N THR A 63 -8.70 6.02 4.78
CA THR A 63 -7.56 6.95 4.65
C THR A 63 -6.64 6.55 3.50
N GLU A 64 -6.19 7.52 2.69
CA GLU A 64 -5.28 7.31 1.58
C GLU A 64 -3.85 7.72 1.95
N PHE A 65 -2.89 6.83 1.70
CA PHE A 65 -1.47 7.07 1.92
C PHE A 65 -0.71 6.90 0.61
N MET A 66 0.18 7.83 0.32
CA MET A 66 1.08 7.73 -0.83
C MET A 66 2.32 6.93 -0.44
N ILE A 67 2.63 5.90 -1.20
CA ILE A 67 3.81 5.07 -0.99
C ILE A 67 4.95 5.67 -1.78
N LYS A 68 5.77 6.48 -1.10
CA LYS A 68 7.04 6.91 -1.65
C LYS A 68 7.98 5.73 -1.68
N THR A 69 8.48 5.39 -2.85
CA THR A 69 9.70 4.61 -2.96
C THR A 69 10.81 5.44 -2.32
N CYS A 70 11.18 5.14 -1.08
CA CYS A 70 12.38 5.72 -0.50
C CYS A 70 13.56 5.15 -1.30
N VAL A 71 14.06 5.94 -2.24
CA VAL A 71 15.42 5.76 -2.74
C VAL A 71 16.29 6.19 -1.58
N ASP A 72 16.72 5.22 -0.76
CA ASP A 72 17.95 5.41 0.01
C ASP A 72 19.03 5.74 -1.02
N ASP A 73 19.43 7.01 -1.03
CA ASP A 73 20.64 7.51 -1.65
C ASP A 73 21.78 7.04 -0.74
N ASP A 74 22.32 5.84 -1.01
CA ASP A 74 23.57 5.34 -0.43
C ASP A 74 24.49 4.85 -1.56
#